data_AF-A0A2M7SSS7-F1
#
_entry.id   AF-A0A2M7SSS7-F1
#
_cell.length_a   1.000
_cell.length_b   1.000
_cell.length_c   1.000
_cell.angle_alpha   90.00
_cell.angle_beta   90.00
_cell.angle_gamma   90.00
#
_symmetry.space_group_name_H-M   'P 1'
#
loop_
_entity.id
_entity.type
_entity.pdbx_description
1 polymer ?
#
loop_
_entity_poly.entity_id
_entity_poly.type
_entity_poly.pdbx_seq_one_letter_code
_entity_poly.pdbx_strand_id
1 'polypeptide(L)'
;MKEHPWFKRYDKGVPRTIDYPAVPLYYFLEESARKYPDKPCTIFKGATISYKEMDLLTDKVAAALAALGVKKGDRVGVFMPNTPQFVMAY
;
A
#
# COMPACT_ATOMS: atom_id res chain seq x y z
N MET A 1 -5.01 26.21 -8.23
CA MET A 1 -5.43 25.22 -7.21
C MET A 1 -6.93 25.05 -7.30
N LYS A 2 -7.46 23.82 -7.37
CA LYS A 2 -8.92 23.59 -7.33
C LYS A 2 -9.44 23.93 -5.93
N GLU A 3 -10.46 24.77 -5.84
CA GLU A 3 -11.15 25.00 -4.57
C GLU A 3 -12.12 23.85 -4.30
N HIS A 4 -11.93 23.18 -3.16
CA HIS A 4 -12.80 22.12 -2.71
C HIS A 4 -13.69 22.58 -1.55
N PRO A 5 -14.96 22.14 -1.49
CA PRO A 5 -15.92 22.63 -0.50
C PRO A 5 -15.51 22.33 0.96
N TRP A 6 -14.74 21.26 1.18
CA TRP A 6 -14.24 20.90 2.52
C TRP A 6 -13.16 21.85 3.06
N PHE A 7 -12.46 22.62 2.22
CA PHE A 7 -11.47 23.58 2.71
C PHE A 7 -12.07 24.69 3.58
N LYS A 8 -13.36 24.97 3.44
CA LYS A 8 -14.09 25.92 4.31
C LYS A 8 -14.27 25.41 5.74
N ARG A 9 -14.06 24.11 5.96
CA ARG A 9 -14.20 23.44 7.26
C ARG A 9 -12.85 23.14 7.91
N TYR A 10 -11.74 23.48 7.26
CA TYR A 10 -10.42 23.27 7.83
C TYR A 10 -10.14 24.32 8.91
N ASP A 11 -9.53 23.90 10.00
CA ASP A 11 -9.10 24.81 11.06
C ASP A 11 -8.05 25.80 10.53
N LYS A 12 -7.99 26.97 11.16
CA LYS A 12 -7.03 28.01 10.81
C LYS A 12 -5.60 27.48 10.95
N GLY A 13 -4.83 27.53 9.88
CA GLY A 13 -3.43 27.07 9.85
C GLY A 13 -3.24 25.65 9.34
N VAL A 14 -4.30 24.87 9.11
CA VAL A 14 -4.19 23.55 8.49
C VAL A 14 -3.88 23.72 7.00
N PRO A 15 -2.75 23.19 6.51
CA PRO A 15 -2.38 23.32 5.11
C PRO A 15 -3.32 22.48 4.23
N ARG A 16 -3.68 23.00 3.06
CA ARG A 16 -4.55 22.31 2.08
C ARG A 16 -3.85 21.15 1.36
N THR A 17 -2.53 21.13 1.43
CA THR A 17 -1.64 20.14 0.84
C THR A 17 -0.37 20.11 1.69
N ILE A 18 0.26 18.95 1.80
CA ILE A 18 1.58 18.80 2.39
C ILE A 18 2.58 18.46 1.29
N ASP A 19 3.87 18.59 1.59
CA ASP A 19 4.90 18.08 0.70
C ASP A 19 4.94 16.56 0.81
N TYR A 20 4.73 15.88 -0.31
CA TYR A 20 4.72 14.43 -0.39
C TYR A 20 5.97 13.97 -1.16
N PRO A 21 6.66 12.92 -0.70
CA PRO A 21 7.81 12.41 -1.43
C PRO A 21 7.37 11.90 -2.82
N ALA A 22 8.20 12.19 -3.83
CA ALA A 22 7.97 11.78 -5.22
C ALA A 22 8.36 10.31 -5.44
N VAL A 23 7.72 9.40 -4.70
CA VAL A 23 7.93 7.96 -4.75
C VAL A 23 6.60 7.23 -4.94
N PRO A 24 6.59 6.06 -5.60
CA PRO A 24 5.38 5.26 -5.70
C PRO A 24 4.96 4.72 -4.32
N LEU A 25 3.67 4.43 -4.12
CA LEU A 25 3.16 3.99 -2.81
C LEU A 25 3.81 2.68 -2.32
N TYR A 26 4.09 1.73 -3.21
CA TYR A 26 4.73 0.46 -2.84
C TYR A 26 6.15 0.64 -2.28
N TYR A 27 6.82 1.76 -2.59
CA TYR A 27 8.16 2.07 -2.07
C TYR A 27 8.21 2.07 -0.53
N PHE A 28 7.11 2.46 0.13
CA PHE A 28 7.09 2.47 1.59
C PHE A 28 7.10 1.05 2.20
N LEU A 29 6.58 0.05 1.48
CA LEU A 29 6.69 -1.35 1.87
C LEU A 29 8.13 -1.84 1.66
N GLU A 30 8.71 -1.61 0.48
CA GLU A 30 10.11 -1.94 0.16
C GLU A 30 11.08 -1.34 1.19
N GLU A 31 10.88 -0.07 1.54
CA GLU A 31 11.68 0.61 2.56
C GLU A 31 11.55 -0.02 3.95
N SER A 32 10.34 -0.42 4.31
CA SER A 32 10.07 -1.06 5.59
C SER A 32 10.68 -2.46 5.65
N ALA A 33 10.61 -3.22 4.55
CA ALA A 33 11.26 -4.52 4.39
C ALA A 33 12.79 -4.41 4.46
N ARG A 34 13.37 -3.34 3.91
CA ARG A 34 14.81 -3.08 4.00
C ARG A 34 15.27 -2.68 5.40
N LYS A 35 14.51 -1.81 6.09
CA LYS A 35 14.88 -1.29 7.43
C LYS A 35 14.56 -2.26 8.56
N TYR A 36 13.47 -3.01 8.44
CA TYR A 36 12.90 -3.83 9.49
C TYR A 36 12.49 -5.22 8.99
N PRO A 37 13.40 -5.98 8.34
CA PRO A 37 13.04 -7.17 7.59
C PRO A 37 12.30 -8.21 8.42
N ASP A 38 12.74 -8.45 9.66
CA ASP A 38 12.20 -9.50 10.53
C ASP A 38 11.08 -9.00 11.47
N LYS A 39 10.69 -7.72 11.38
CA LYS A 39 9.58 -7.19 12.18
C LYS A 39 8.24 -7.70 11.63
N PRO A 40 7.25 -8.00 12.49
CA PRO A 40 5.91 -8.36 12.05
C PRO A 40 5.27 -7.24 11.21
N CYS A 41 4.88 -7.57 9.98
CA CYS A 41 4.04 -6.73 9.13
C CYS A 41 2.56 -7.04 9.39
N THR A 42 2.20 -8.32 9.41
CA THR A 42 0.85 -8.76 9.81
C THR A 42 0.92 -9.93 10.80
N ILE A 43 -0.04 -9.99 11.71
CA ILE A 43 -0.25 -11.10 12.64
C ILE A 43 -1.70 -11.54 12.48
N PHE A 44 -1.91 -12.78 12.06
CA PHE A 44 -3.24 -13.30 11.75
C PHE A 44 -3.36 -14.76 12.19
N LYS A 45 -4.32 -15.05 13.08
CA LYS A 45 -4.58 -16.39 13.62
C LYS A 45 -3.32 -17.12 14.13
N GLY A 46 -2.43 -16.40 14.79
CA GLY A 46 -1.19 -16.94 15.35
C GLY A 46 -0.03 -17.09 14.35
N ALA A 47 -0.27 -16.85 13.06
CA ALA A 47 0.78 -16.74 12.07
C ALA A 47 1.27 -15.28 11.97
N THR A 48 2.58 -15.11 11.77
CA THR A 48 3.22 -13.83 11.57
C THR A 48 3.82 -13.80 10.17
N ILE A 49 3.60 -12.72 9.45
CA ILE A 49 4.30 -12.41 8.20
C ILE A 49 5.15 -11.18 8.48
N SER A 50 6.46 -11.32 8.30
CA SER A 50 7.43 -10.23 8.45
C SER A 50 7.36 -9.25 7.29
N TYR A 51 7.96 -8.06 7.43
CA TYR A 51 8.01 -7.10 6.32
C TYR A 51 8.74 -7.65 5.09
N LYS A 52 9.84 -8.38 5.31
CA LYS A 52 10.58 -9.04 4.22
C LYS A 52 9.73 -10.07 3.48
N GLU A 53 8.96 -10.87 4.21
CA GLU A 53 8.07 -11.85 3.60
C GLU A 53 6.92 -11.19 2.86
N MET A 54 6.33 -10.13 3.44
CA MET A 54 5.23 -9.41 2.80
C MET A 54 5.67 -8.81 1.46
N ASP A 55 6.83 -8.15 1.42
CA ASP A 55 7.42 -7.55 0.21
C ASP A 55 7.63 -8.59 -0.91
N LEU A 56 8.20 -9.76 -0.56
CA LEU A 56 8.34 -10.87 -1.50
C LEU A 56 7.01 -11.46 -1.97
N LEU A 57 5.97 -11.44 -1.13
CA LEU A 57 4.64 -11.94 -1.48
C LEU A 57 3.89 -10.96 -2.38
N THR A 58 3.96 -9.66 -2.11
CA THR A 58 3.36 -8.61 -2.94
C THR A 58 4.00 -8.58 -4.33
N ASP A 59 5.32 -8.75 -4.42
CA ASP A 59 6.02 -8.87 -5.71
C ASP A 59 5.54 -10.06 -6.54
N LYS A 60 5.27 -11.21 -5.89
CA LYS A 60 4.70 -12.37 -6.56
C LYS A 60 3.28 -12.11 -7.07
N VAL A 61 2.46 -11.39 -6.30
CA VAL A 61 1.12 -10.98 -6.74
C VAL A 61 1.22 -10.03 -7.94
N ALA A 62 2.10 -9.05 -7.90
CA ALA A 62 2.34 -8.11 -9.00
C ALA A 62 2.80 -8.84 -10.28
N ALA A 63 3.76 -9.77 -10.15
CA ALA A 63 4.23 -10.60 -11.27
C ALA A 63 3.11 -11.47 -11.85
N ALA A 64 2.26 -12.06 -11.00
CA ALA A 64 1.11 -12.85 -11.45
C ALA A 64 0.07 -12.00 -12.20
N LEU A 65 -0.25 -10.81 -11.71
CA LEU A 65 -1.15 -9.87 -12.40
C LEU A 65 -0.58 -9.44 -13.76
N ALA A 66 0.73 -9.16 -13.83
CA ALA A 66 1.40 -8.85 -15.08
C ALA A 66 1.33 -10.03 -16.07
N ALA A 67 1.52 -11.26 -15.60
CA ALA A 67 1.40 -12.47 -16.40
C ALA A 67 -0.04 -12.73 -16.89
N LEU A 68 -1.05 -12.29 -16.14
CA LEU A 68 -2.46 -12.28 -16.55
C LEU A 68 -2.81 -11.15 -17.53
N GLY A 69 -1.84 -10.30 -17.88
CA GLY A 69 -1.99 -9.25 -18.88
C GLY A 69 -2.42 -7.89 -18.33
N VAL A 70 -2.44 -7.70 -17.01
CA VAL A 70 -2.72 -6.40 -16.38
C VAL A 70 -1.64 -5.38 -16.74
N LYS A 71 -2.05 -4.18 -17.14
CA LYS A 71 -1.18 -3.08 -17.54
C LYS A 71 -1.42 -1.84 -16.70
N LYS A 72 -0.47 -0.90 -16.76
CA LYS A 72 -0.62 0.42 -16.16
C LYS A 72 -1.89 1.10 -16.67
N GLY A 73 -2.76 1.51 -15.75
CA GLY A 73 -4.06 2.12 -16.05
C GLY A 73 -5.24 1.16 -15.98
N ASP A 74 -4.99 -0.16 -15.96
CA ASP A 74 -6.02 -1.14 -15.71
C ASP A 74 -6.49 -1.08 -14.25
N ARG A 75 -7.74 -1.50 -14.04
CA ARG A 75 -8.39 -1.51 -12.73
C ARG A 75 -8.60 -2.95 -12.31
N VAL A 76 -8.09 -3.31 -11.14
CA VAL A 76 -8.23 -4.64 -10.55
C VAL A 76 -9.14 -4.52 -9.33
N GLY A 77 -10.22 -5.30 -9.30
CA GLY A 77 -11.11 -5.37 -8.14
C GLY A 77 -10.58 -6.36 -7.10
N VAL A 78 -10.54 -5.96 -5.84
CA VAL A 78 -10.17 -6.82 -4.71
C VAL A 78 -11.44 -7.21 -3.95
N PHE A 79 -11.82 -8.49 -4.00
CA PHE A 79 -12.99 -9.02 -3.31
C PHE A 79 -12.61 -10.22 -2.44
N MET A 80 -12.26 -9.93 -1.19
CA MET A 80 -11.81 -10.94 -0.22
C MET A 80 -12.01 -10.43 1.23
N PRO A 81 -12.04 -11.32 2.24
CA PRO A 81 -12.16 -10.93 3.64
C PRO A 81 -10.91 -10.20 4.17
N ASN A 82 -11.03 -9.58 5.35
CA ASN A 82 -9.90 -8.95 6.06
C ASN A 82 -8.89 -10.00 6.55
N THR A 83 -7.94 -10.30 5.67
CA THR A 83 -6.92 -11.35 5.81
C THR A 83 -5.58 -10.80 5.28
N PRO A 84 -4.42 -11.39 5.63
CA PRO A 84 -3.13 -10.90 5.14
C PRO A 84 -3.05 -10.81 3.61
N GLN A 85 -3.77 -11.66 2.88
CA GLN A 85 -3.85 -11.64 1.41
C GLN A 85 -4.47 -10.35 0.87
N PHE A 86 -5.35 -9.70 1.64
CA PHE A 86 -5.88 -8.38 1.30
C PHE A 86 -4.75 -7.34 1.27
N VAL A 87 -3.85 -7.38 2.25
CA VAL A 87 -2.67 -6.51 2.30
C VAL A 87 -1.71 -6.83 1.15
N MET A 88 -1.59 -8.10 0.75
CA MET A 88 -0.75 -8.50 -0.38
C MET A 88 -1.26 -8.00 -1.74
N ALA A 89 -2.57 -7.76 -1.85
CA ALA A 89 -3.23 -7.44 -3.12
C ALA A 89 -3.47 -5.93 -3.34
N TYR A 90 -3.27 -5.10 -2.31
CA TYR A 90 -3.55 -3.67 -2.31
C TYR A 90 -2.27 -2.84 -2.39
#